data_AF-A0A1D8GLX8-F1
#
_entry.id   AF-A0A1D8GLX8-F1
#
_cell.length_a   1.000
_cell.length_b   1.000
_cell.length_c   1.000
_cell.angle_alpha   90.00
_cell.angle_beta   90.00
_cell.angle_gamma   90.00
#
_symmetry.space_group_name_H-M   'P 1'
#
loop_
_entity.id
_entity.type
_entity.pdbx_description
1 polymer ?
#
loop_
_entity_poly.entity_id
_entity_poly.type
_entity_poly.pdbx_seq_one_letter_code
_entity_poly.pdbx_strand_id
1 'polypeptide(L)'
;MSTILDRILVQIGDQKIIDKLLSLSKADLNSLLLELFEKQTDKFTPVDVLKAYQVNRFSTPSDIDPAKFHALETQLLTAAQKMDMQTVLLSPSAPFGSCSVFGCVDQYNVVSALRGTETLSDPSNMMAIIIADRLKRKTESNTPPLHYATTARAVRAQALSGKGFFAHFGLFCMVSSGKDIGSYACEKELLKKHLNFYKELLQEHFNAKLSIVLRKRGGYTDGDGFFDKMTTVVQTAFPDTPLSFDYDDVDNKYYQGINFQIYMETEHEKMMIGDGGFVDWICQMLGSKKERCLISGIGLDRLLLFSE
;
A
#
# COMPACT_ATOMS: atom_id res chain seq x y z
N MET A 1 25.01 -15.49 -1.34
CA MET A 1 25.42 -14.15 -0.87
C MET A 1 25.53 -13.26 -2.11
N SER A 2 25.11 -11.99 -2.07
CA SER A 2 25.12 -11.17 -3.29
C SER A 2 26.57 -10.83 -3.67
N THR A 3 26.88 -10.84 -4.98
CA THR A 3 28.24 -10.55 -5.49
C THR A 3 28.78 -9.19 -5.03
N ILE A 4 27.88 -8.25 -4.74
CA ILE A 4 28.20 -6.93 -4.19
C ILE A 4 28.66 -7.04 -2.74
N LEU A 5 27.96 -7.82 -1.91
CA LEU A 5 28.29 -8.00 -0.50
C LEU A 5 29.68 -8.65 -0.34
N ASP A 6 29.97 -9.69 -1.11
CA ASP A 6 31.27 -10.38 -1.07
C ASP A 6 32.44 -9.41 -1.35
N ARG A 7 32.28 -8.55 -2.37
CA ARG A 7 33.25 -7.50 -2.70
C ARG A 7 33.47 -6.53 -1.53
N ILE A 8 32.40 -6.09 -0.86
CA ILE A 8 32.47 -5.16 0.27
C ILE A 8 33.20 -5.82 1.46
N LEU A 9 32.87 -7.07 1.78
CA LEU A 9 33.50 -7.80 2.88
C LEU A 9 35.01 -7.97 2.66
N VAL A 10 35.43 -8.26 1.42
CA VAL A 10 36.85 -8.33 1.05
C VAL A 10 37.54 -6.98 1.22
N GLN A 11 36.92 -5.88 0.79
CA GLN A 11 37.49 -4.53 0.91
C GLN A 11 37.65 -4.08 2.38
N ILE A 12 36.69 -4.44 3.24
CA ILE A 12 36.73 -4.12 4.67
C ILE A 12 37.75 -5.01 5.40
N GLY A 13 38.01 -6.23 4.89
CA GLY A 13 38.91 -7.20 5.53
C GLY A 13 38.29 -7.94 6.72
N ASP A 14 36.96 -7.86 6.90
CA ASP A 14 36.23 -8.52 7.97
C ASP A 14 34.97 -9.22 7.45
N GLN A 15 35.08 -10.54 7.24
CA GLN A 15 33.98 -11.38 6.73
C GLN A 15 32.81 -11.51 7.72
N LYS A 16 33.00 -11.16 9.00
CA LYS A 16 31.98 -11.27 10.05
C LYS A 16 31.39 -9.91 10.43
N ILE A 17 31.70 -8.84 9.69
CA ILE A 17 31.25 -7.48 10.06
C ILE A 17 29.73 -7.38 10.13
N ILE A 18 28.99 -8.07 9.24
CA ILE A 18 27.53 -8.07 9.26
C ILE A 18 27.01 -8.68 10.57
N ASP A 19 27.53 -9.83 10.98
CA ASP A 19 27.14 -10.48 12.25
C ASP A 19 27.47 -9.59 13.46
N LYS A 20 28.63 -8.93 13.44
CA LYS A 20 29.02 -7.97 14.49
C LYS A 20 28.05 -6.79 14.56
N LEU A 21 27.66 -6.22 13.43
CA LEU A 21 26.68 -5.12 13.37
C LEU A 21 25.29 -5.58 13.81
N LEU A 22 24.87 -6.79 13.43
CA LEU A 22 23.60 -7.38 13.85
C LEU A 22 23.57 -7.75 15.35
N SER A 23 24.73 -7.94 15.97
CA SER A 23 24.82 -8.19 17.41
C SER A 23 24.60 -6.95 18.28
N LEU A 24 24.65 -5.75 17.69
CA LEU A 24 24.35 -4.49 18.39
C LEU A 24 22.87 -4.36 18.70
N SER A 25 22.54 -3.59 19.74
CA SER A 25 21.16 -3.15 19.93
C SER A 25 20.71 -2.29 18.74
N LYS A 26 19.41 -2.25 18.45
CA LYS A 26 18.88 -1.39 17.38
C LYS A 26 19.24 0.08 17.60
N ALA A 27 19.31 0.53 18.86
CA ALA A 27 19.69 1.89 19.22
C ALA A 27 21.17 2.17 18.91
N ASP A 28 22.07 1.26 19.32
CA ASP A 28 23.52 1.42 19.09
C ASP A 28 23.86 1.34 17.61
N LEU A 29 23.25 0.41 16.87
CA LEU A 29 23.40 0.34 15.42
C LEU A 29 22.93 1.64 14.76
N ASN A 30 21.84 2.24 15.25
CA ASN A 30 21.37 3.51 14.73
C ASN A 30 22.36 4.65 14.98
N SER A 31 22.88 4.76 16.20
CA SER A 31 23.90 5.76 16.56
C SER A 31 25.16 5.60 15.73
N LEU A 32 25.63 4.36 15.51
CA LEU A 32 26.78 4.08 14.65
C LEU A 32 26.55 4.52 13.21
N LEU A 33 25.37 4.24 12.64
CA LEU A 33 25.03 4.64 11.27
C LEU A 33 24.88 6.16 11.14
N LEU A 34 24.36 6.84 12.19
CA LEU A 34 24.28 8.30 12.22
C LEU A 34 25.67 8.94 12.20
N GLU A 35 26.59 8.46 13.06
CA GLU A 35 27.99 8.92 13.08
C GLU A 35 28.68 8.66 11.72
N LEU A 36 28.43 7.51 11.09
CA LEU A 36 28.96 7.22 9.77
C LEU A 36 28.46 8.22 8.71
N PHE A 37 27.15 8.54 8.74
CA PHE A 37 26.57 9.50 7.80
C PHE A 37 27.09 10.91 8.04
N GLU A 38 27.23 11.35 9.29
CA GLU A 38 27.84 12.64 9.63
C GLU A 38 29.25 12.78 9.02
N LYS A 39 30.13 11.80 9.27
CA LYS A 39 31.50 11.80 8.73
C LYS A 39 31.56 11.73 7.20
N GLN A 40 30.54 11.16 6.55
CA GLN A 40 30.43 11.17 5.09
C GLN A 40 30.01 12.55 4.60
N THR A 41 28.97 13.14 5.20
CA THR A 41 28.45 14.44 4.80
C THR A 41 29.43 15.59 5.05
N ASP A 42 30.30 15.50 6.05
CA ASP A 42 31.38 16.48 6.31
C ASP A 42 32.35 16.63 5.13
N LYS A 43 32.41 15.62 4.25
CA LYS A 43 33.28 15.61 3.07
C LYS A 43 32.56 16.09 1.82
N PHE A 44 31.25 16.29 1.86
CA PHE A 44 30.46 16.68 0.71
C PHE A 44 30.44 18.19 0.54
N THR A 45 30.50 18.62 -0.71
CA THR A 45 30.26 20.01 -1.09
C THR A 45 28.83 20.18 -1.63
N PRO A 46 28.30 21.42 -1.69
CA PRO A 46 27.03 21.69 -2.38
C PRO A 46 27.00 21.18 -3.84
N VAL A 47 28.14 21.15 -4.52
CA VAL A 47 28.27 20.59 -5.87
C VAL A 47 28.04 19.09 -5.88
N ASP A 48 28.52 18.37 -4.86
CA ASP A 48 28.30 16.92 -4.75
C ASP A 48 26.82 16.60 -4.47
N VAL A 49 26.13 17.45 -3.70
CA VAL A 49 24.68 17.34 -3.51
C VAL A 49 23.93 17.52 -4.84
N LEU A 50 24.31 18.50 -5.66
CA LEU A 50 23.71 18.68 -6.98
C LEU A 50 23.95 17.48 -7.90
N LYS A 51 25.16 16.93 -7.91
CA LYS A 51 25.47 15.70 -8.67
C LYS A 51 24.63 14.52 -8.18
N ALA A 52 24.48 14.36 -6.86
CA ALA A 52 23.66 13.31 -6.27
C ALA A 52 22.18 13.45 -6.67
N TYR A 53 21.65 14.68 -6.68
CA TYR A 53 20.30 14.96 -7.16
C TYR A 53 20.10 14.53 -8.62
N GLN A 54 21.06 14.84 -9.50
CA GLN A 54 20.98 14.54 -10.94
C GLN A 54 20.91 13.03 -11.27
N VAL A 55 21.39 12.17 -10.38
CA VAL A 55 21.42 10.71 -10.59
C VAL A 55 20.45 9.94 -9.69
N ASN A 56 19.78 10.60 -8.75
CA ASN A 56 18.89 9.97 -7.78
C ASN A 56 17.41 10.13 -8.18
N ARG A 57 16.86 9.07 -8.77
CA ARG A 57 15.44 9.01 -9.17
C ARG A 57 14.44 9.17 -8.02
N PHE A 58 14.85 8.96 -6.76
CA PHE A 58 13.98 9.15 -5.59
C PHE A 58 13.82 10.63 -5.21
N SER A 59 14.61 11.52 -5.80
CA SER A 59 14.64 12.96 -5.49
C SER A 59 14.24 13.84 -6.67
N THR A 60 14.00 13.25 -7.85
CA THR A 60 13.59 13.98 -9.05
C THR A 60 12.09 14.31 -8.95
N PRO A 61 11.65 15.57 -9.15
CA PRO A 61 10.24 15.92 -9.02
C PRO A 61 9.33 15.13 -9.99
N SER A 62 8.06 15.00 -9.63
CA SER A 62 7.04 14.48 -10.55
C SER A 62 6.71 15.52 -11.61
N ASP A 63 6.39 15.08 -12.83
CA ASP A 63 5.90 15.94 -13.92
C ASP A 63 4.41 16.30 -13.77
N ILE A 64 3.72 15.73 -12.78
CA ILE A 64 2.30 16.00 -12.51
C ILE A 64 2.10 17.43 -12.00
N ASP A 65 1.09 18.12 -12.52
CA ASP A 65 0.68 19.45 -12.04
C ASP A 65 0.27 19.38 -10.55
N PRO A 66 0.93 20.14 -9.65
CA PRO A 66 0.67 20.06 -8.22
C PRO A 66 -0.71 20.57 -7.83
N ALA A 67 -1.26 21.57 -8.53
CA ALA A 67 -2.59 22.09 -8.24
C ALA A 67 -3.68 21.07 -8.60
N LYS A 68 -3.56 20.42 -9.77
CA LYS A 68 -4.45 19.32 -10.16
C LYS A 68 -4.35 18.13 -9.21
N PHE A 69 -3.13 17.79 -8.76
CA PHE A 69 -2.91 16.71 -7.81
C PHE A 69 -3.65 16.96 -6.49
N HIS A 70 -3.46 18.13 -5.87
CA HIS A 70 -4.11 18.45 -4.60
C HIS A 70 -5.63 18.62 -4.73
N ALA A 71 -6.12 19.09 -5.89
CA ALA A 71 -7.54 19.13 -6.17
C ALA A 71 -8.15 17.72 -6.21
N LEU A 72 -7.48 16.77 -6.88
CA LEU A 72 -7.89 15.37 -6.90
C LEU A 72 -7.84 14.74 -5.50
N GLU A 73 -6.80 15.00 -4.70
CA GLU A 73 -6.73 14.52 -3.32
C GLU A 73 -7.93 15.00 -2.49
N THR A 74 -8.24 16.28 -2.59
CA THR A 74 -9.38 16.89 -1.90
C THR A 74 -10.70 16.25 -2.31
N GLN A 75 -10.88 16.03 -3.62
CA GLN A 75 -12.06 15.38 -4.17
C GLN A 75 -12.24 13.95 -3.63
N LEU A 76 -11.19 13.14 -3.65
CA LEU A 76 -11.22 11.74 -3.19
C LEU A 76 -11.47 11.63 -1.69
N LEU A 77 -10.80 12.45 -0.89
CA LEU A 77 -10.98 12.47 0.57
C LEU A 77 -12.39 12.94 0.94
N THR A 78 -12.93 13.94 0.24
CA THR A 78 -14.29 14.43 0.45
C THR A 78 -15.33 13.35 0.11
N ALA A 79 -15.15 12.64 -1.01
CA ALA A 79 -16.01 11.51 -1.37
C ALA A 79 -15.98 10.41 -0.29
N ALA A 80 -14.80 10.10 0.25
CA ALA A 80 -14.67 9.10 1.30
C ALA A 80 -15.39 9.51 2.60
N GLN A 81 -15.29 10.79 2.98
CA GLN A 81 -16.00 11.32 4.15
C GLN A 81 -17.52 11.27 4.00
N LYS A 82 -18.04 11.58 2.81
CA LYS A 82 -19.49 11.47 2.51
C LYS A 82 -20.01 10.03 2.67
N MET A 83 -19.14 9.04 2.55
CA MET A 83 -19.43 7.62 2.74
C MET A 83 -19.01 7.11 4.13
N ASP A 84 -18.98 7.98 5.14
CA ASP A 84 -18.68 7.64 6.54
C ASP A 84 -17.30 6.99 6.76
N MET A 85 -16.30 7.38 5.97
CA MET A 85 -14.92 6.92 6.16
C MET A 85 -14.09 7.98 6.89
N GLN A 86 -13.34 7.55 7.89
CA GLN A 86 -12.41 8.42 8.59
C GLN A 86 -11.17 8.67 7.73
N THR A 87 -10.96 9.92 7.32
CA THR A 87 -9.77 10.31 6.58
C THR A 87 -8.60 10.58 7.53
N VAL A 88 -7.39 10.11 7.18
CA VAL A 88 -6.18 10.33 7.97
C VAL A 88 -5.08 10.90 7.09
N LEU A 89 -4.41 11.96 7.56
CA LEU A 89 -3.19 12.46 6.96
C LEU A 89 -2.00 11.68 7.52
N LEU A 90 -1.29 10.96 6.67
CA LEU A 90 -0.17 10.11 7.08
C LEU A 90 1.14 10.88 7.19
N SER A 91 2.06 10.35 8.01
CA SER A 91 3.46 10.78 7.99
C SER A 91 4.13 10.33 6.69
N PRO A 92 5.08 11.10 6.12
CA PRO A 92 5.90 10.65 4.99
C PRO A 92 6.86 9.49 5.36
N SER A 93 6.99 9.18 6.65
CA SER A 93 7.82 8.08 7.17
C SER A 93 6.95 6.96 7.76
N ALA A 94 7.35 5.72 7.55
CA ALA A 94 6.80 4.54 8.21
C ALA A 94 7.82 3.90 9.17
N PRO A 95 7.39 3.09 10.15
CA PRO A 95 8.30 2.28 10.95
C PRO A 95 9.13 1.34 10.06
N PHE A 96 10.40 1.13 10.39
CA PHE A 96 11.26 0.20 9.64
C PHE A 96 10.67 -1.22 9.58
N GLY A 97 10.60 -1.79 8.39
CA GLY A 97 10.02 -3.11 8.13
C GLY A 97 8.49 -3.10 8.03
N SER A 98 7.85 -1.93 7.96
CA SER A 98 6.39 -1.80 7.88
C SER A 98 5.80 -2.53 6.68
N CYS A 99 6.51 -2.59 5.55
CA CYS A 99 6.00 -3.29 4.35
C CYS A 99 6.51 -4.74 4.24
N SER A 100 7.77 -4.99 4.61
CA SER A 100 8.43 -6.27 4.37
C SER A 100 7.98 -7.39 5.31
N VAL A 101 7.68 -7.06 6.57
CA VAL A 101 7.23 -8.05 7.58
C VAL A 101 5.90 -8.69 7.18
N PHE A 102 5.05 -7.99 6.43
CA PHE A 102 3.75 -8.49 5.98
C PHE A 102 3.75 -9.01 4.53
N GLY A 103 4.92 -9.02 3.88
CA GLY A 103 5.06 -9.48 2.49
C GLY A 103 4.47 -8.54 1.44
N CYS A 104 4.19 -7.27 1.77
CA CYS A 104 3.64 -6.30 0.83
C CYS A 104 4.69 -5.89 -0.22
N VAL A 105 5.89 -5.58 0.25
CA VAL A 105 7.01 -5.09 -0.55
C VAL A 105 8.29 -5.63 0.09
N ASP A 106 9.14 -6.30 -0.70
CA ASP A 106 10.46 -6.75 -0.24
C ASP A 106 11.29 -5.57 0.30
N GLN A 107 12.09 -5.77 1.35
CA GLN A 107 12.85 -4.68 1.97
C GLN A 107 13.82 -3.99 1.00
N TYR A 108 14.35 -4.70 -0.02
CA TYR A 108 15.18 -4.10 -1.07
C TYR A 108 14.41 -3.13 -1.97
N ASN A 109 13.08 -3.26 -2.02
CA ASN A 109 12.19 -2.37 -2.76
C ASN A 109 11.65 -1.22 -1.88
N VAL A 110 12.08 -1.11 -0.62
CA VAL A 110 11.74 -0.03 0.31
C VAL A 110 12.97 0.85 0.57
N VAL A 111 12.79 2.17 0.53
CA VAL A 111 13.87 3.12 0.86
C VAL A 111 13.99 3.22 2.39
N SER A 112 14.86 2.38 2.95
CA SER A 112 15.17 2.34 4.38
C SER A 112 15.84 3.65 4.85
N ALA A 113 15.51 4.10 6.06
CA ALA A 113 16.07 5.31 6.67
C ALA A 113 16.64 5.03 8.07
N LEU A 114 17.32 6.00 8.67
CA LEU A 114 17.79 5.91 10.05
C LEU A 114 16.64 6.20 11.04
N ARG A 115 16.97 6.26 12.34
CA ARG A 115 16.02 6.41 13.45
C ARG A 115 14.87 5.38 13.48
N GLY A 116 15.12 4.17 12.98
CA GLY A 116 14.14 3.08 12.99
C GLY A 116 12.95 3.31 12.05
N THR A 117 13.15 4.07 10.98
CA THR A 117 12.11 4.41 10.00
C THR A 117 12.48 3.97 8.58
N GLU A 118 11.51 4.06 7.70
CA GLU A 118 11.67 3.97 6.26
C GLU A 118 10.75 4.99 5.58
N THR A 119 11.00 5.28 4.32
CA THR A 119 10.12 6.15 3.55
C THR A 119 8.79 5.44 3.30
N LEU A 120 7.66 6.14 3.44
CA LEU A 120 6.33 5.53 3.25
C LEU A 120 6.24 4.89 1.87
N SER A 121 6.10 3.56 1.83
CA SER A 121 6.07 2.77 0.59
C SER A 121 4.69 2.18 0.29
N ASP A 122 3.84 2.05 1.32
CA ASP A 122 2.47 1.55 1.22
C ASP A 122 1.57 2.25 2.28
N PRO A 123 0.72 3.20 1.85
CA PRO A 123 -0.23 3.88 2.73
C PRO A 123 -1.29 2.96 3.36
N SER A 124 -1.68 1.88 2.67
CA SER A 124 -2.67 0.92 3.18
C SER A 124 -2.12 0.16 4.37
N ASN A 125 -0.84 -0.26 4.30
CA ASN A 125 -0.19 -0.93 5.42
C ASN A 125 -0.06 0.01 6.63
N MET A 126 0.40 1.24 6.42
CA MET A 126 0.51 2.23 7.48
C MET A 126 -0.85 2.50 8.15
N MET A 127 -1.93 2.57 7.37
CA MET A 127 -3.27 2.71 7.92
C MET A 127 -3.71 1.49 8.74
N ALA A 128 -3.38 0.27 8.31
CA ALA A 128 -3.65 -0.94 9.08
C ALA A 128 -2.90 -0.95 10.42
N ILE A 129 -1.65 -0.48 10.46
CA ILE A 129 -0.87 -0.30 11.70
C ILE A 129 -1.58 0.69 12.64
N ILE A 130 -2.04 1.83 12.12
CA ILE A 130 -2.77 2.84 12.91
C ILE A 130 -4.04 2.24 13.51
N ILE A 131 -4.82 1.50 12.71
CA ILE A 131 -6.04 0.83 13.19
C ILE A 131 -5.68 -0.19 14.29
N ALA A 132 -4.69 -1.05 14.05
CA ALA A 132 -4.28 -2.07 15.03
C ALA A 132 -3.83 -1.43 16.35
N ASP A 133 -3.06 -0.35 16.30
CA ASP A 133 -2.64 0.39 17.49
C ASP A 133 -3.83 1.01 18.25
N ARG A 134 -4.79 1.64 17.54
CA ARG A 134 -6.02 2.17 18.16
C ARG A 134 -6.86 1.08 18.82
N LEU A 135 -6.99 -0.08 18.17
CA LEU A 135 -7.68 -1.25 18.73
C LEU A 135 -6.96 -1.79 19.98
N LYS A 136 -5.62 -1.91 19.92
CA LYS A 136 -4.80 -2.37 21.04
C LYS A 136 -4.88 -1.43 22.24
N ARG A 137 -4.88 -0.11 21.99
CA ARG A 137 -5.05 0.94 23.01
C ARG A 137 -6.51 1.13 23.45
N LYS A 138 -7.46 0.43 22.82
CA LYS A 138 -8.91 0.50 23.08
C LYS A 138 -9.47 1.92 22.93
N THR A 139 -8.87 2.74 22.08
CA THR A 139 -9.41 4.06 21.71
C THR A 139 -10.47 3.94 20.62
N GLU A 140 -10.53 2.79 19.95
CA GLU A 140 -11.52 2.44 18.94
C GLU A 140 -12.00 1.00 19.14
N SER A 141 -13.14 0.67 18.54
CA SER A 141 -13.67 -0.69 18.47
C SER A 141 -14.13 -0.99 17.05
N ASN A 142 -13.70 -2.13 16.51
CA ASN A 142 -14.15 -2.62 15.20
C ASN A 142 -15.33 -3.61 15.30
N THR A 143 -16.10 -3.53 16.40
CA THR A 143 -17.37 -4.27 16.50
C THR A 143 -18.36 -3.75 15.44
N PRO A 144 -18.67 -2.44 15.38
CA PRO A 144 -19.00 -1.82 14.09
C PRO A 144 -17.74 -1.80 13.23
N PRO A 145 -17.79 -2.22 11.96
CA PRO A 145 -16.63 -2.12 11.08
C PRO A 145 -16.11 -0.69 10.99
N LEU A 146 -14.79 -0.56 11.13
CA LEU A 146 -14.06 0.68 10.94
C LEU A 146 -13.73 0.85 9.46
N HIS A 147 -13.91 2.06 8.93
CA HIS A 147 -13.57 2.40 7.55
C HIS A 147 -12.70 3.65 7.54
N TYR A 148 -11.51 3.54 6.96
CA TYR A 148 -10.51 4.60 6.90
C TYR A 148 -10.08 4.83 5.46
N ALA A 149 -9.74 6.08 5.15
CA ALA A 149 -9.22 6.49 3.85
C ALA A 149 -8.05 7.46 4.00
N THR A 150 -7.20 7.54 2.97
CA THR A 150 -6.09 8.50 2.93
C THR A 150 -5.64 8.75 1.50
N THR A 151 -4.99 9.90 1.29
CA THR A 151 -4.10 10.11 0.16
C THR A 151 -2.69 10.28 0.68
N ALA A 152 -1.71 9.74 -0.02
CA ALA A 152 -0.30 9.92 0.32
C ALA A 152 0.61 9.75 -0.89
N ARG A 153 1.74 10.46 -0.88
CA ARG A 153 2.88 10.13 -1.73
C ARG A 153 3.61 8.93 -1.13
N ALA A 154 3.87 7.92 -1.96
CA ALA A 154 4.64 6.75 -1.61
C ALA A 154 5.92 6.68 -2.45
N VAL A 155 6.97 6.07 -1.92
CA VAL A 155 8.25 5.84 -2.61
C VAL A 155 8.52 4.33 -2.67
N ARG A 156 8.84 3.79 -3.85
CA ARG A 156 9.24 2.39 -4.03
C ARG A 156 10.52 2.27 -4.84
N ALA A 157 11.46 1.48 -4.34
CA ALA A 157 12.77 1.24 -4.95
C ALA A 157 12.76 0.18 -6.05
N GLN A 158 11.62 -0.47 -6.32
CA GLN A 158 11.46 -1.33 -7.48
C GLN A 158 11.71 -0.54 -8.77
N ALA A 159 12.55 -1.09 -9.65
CA ALA A 159 12.88 -0.48 -10.93
C ALA A 159 11.99 -1.07 -12.03
N LEU A 160 10.84 -0.46 -12.25
CA LEU A 160 9.96 -0.77 -13.38
C LEU A 160 10.23 0.24 -14.51
N SER A 161 10.27 -0.25 -15.75
CA SER A 161 10.49 0.58 -16.93
C SER A 161 9.19 0.81 -17.68
N GLY A 162 9.05 1.98 -18.32
CA GLY A 162 7.87 2.36 -19.11
C GLY A 162 7.17 3.61 -18.58
N LYS A 163 6.25 4.16 -19.40
CA LYS A 163 5.41 5.30 -19.00
C LYS A 163 4.54 4.92 -17.81
N GLY A 164 4.42 5.81 -16.82
CA GLY A 164 3.57 5.59 -15.65
C GLY A 164 4.19 4.76 -14.51
N PHE A 165 5.48 4.42 -14.61
CA PHE A 165 6.24 3.82 -13.51
C PHE A 165 7.18 4.85 -12.90
N PHE A 166 6.84 5.29 -11.69
CA PHE A 166 7.57 6.32 -10.97
C PHE A 166 8.22 5.75 -9.72
N ALA A 167 9.39 6.28 -9.35
CA ALA A 167 10.03 5.95 -8.08
C ALA A 167 9.21 6.47 -6.89
N HIS A 168 8.40 7.51 -7.11
CA HIS A 168 7.42 8.01 -6.17
C HIS A 168 6.13 8.43 -6.87
N PHE A 169 4.99 8.14 -6.25
CA PHE A 169 3.67 8.34 -6.83
C PHE A 169 2.63 8.55 -5.72
N GLY A 170 1.52 9.15 -6.07
CA GLY A 170 0.36 9.36 -5.22
C GLY A 170 -0.56 8.15 -5.24
N LEU A 171 -1.06 7.81 -4.06
CA LEU A 171 -2.08 6.79 -3.88
C LEU A 171 -3.24 7.38 -3.09
N PHE A 172 -4.46 7.02 -3.47
CA PHE A 172 -5.58 6.99 -2.55
C PHE A 172 -5.79 5.56 -2.09
N CYS A 173 -5.94 5.37 -0.78
CA CYS A 173 -6.10 4.05 -0.19
C CYS A 173 -7.27 4.03 0.79
N MET A 174 -7.94 2.89 0.84
CA MET A 174 -8.97 2.57 1.82
C MET A 174 -8.56 1.34 2.62
N VAL A 175 -8.78 1.39 3.93
CA VAL A 175 -8.60 0.25 4.81
C VAL A 175 -9.84 0.09 5.67
N SER A 176 -10.35 -1.13 5.76
CA SER A 176 -11.46 -1.43 6.65
C SER A 176 -11.13 -2.60 7.55
N SER A 177 -11.53 -2.47 8.81
CA SER A 177 -11.32 -3.47 9.85
C SER A 177 -12.65 -3.84 10.48
N GLY A 178 -12.87 -5.14 10.69
CA GLY A 178 -14.04 -5.64 11.37
C GLY A 178 -13.76 -6.96 12.05
N LYS A 179 -14.78 -7.54 12.69
CA LYS A 179 -14.67 -8.86 13.32
C LYS A 179 -15.46 -9.92 12.57
N ASP A 180 -14.94 -11.13 12.61
CA ASP A 180 -15.65 -12.33 12.20
C ASP A 180 -16.88 -12.59 13.07
N ILE A 181 -18.04 -12.36 12.48
CA ILE A 181 -19.36 -12.63 13.04
C ILE A 181 -20.02 -13.89 12.45
N GLY A 182 -19.26 -14.71 11.71
CA GLY A 182 -19.73 -15.93 11.07
C GLY A 182 -20.24 -15.74 9.63
N SER A 183 -20.28 -16.85 8.88
CA SER A 183 -20.80 -16.91 7.50
C SER A 183 -20.19 -15.90 6.53
N TYR A 184 -18.95 -15.47 6.81
CA TYR A 184 -18.22 -14.41 6.12
C TYR A 184 -18.98 -13.07 6.03
N ALA A 185 -19.90 -12.82 6.97
CA ALA A 185 -20.77 -11.64 6.88
C ALA A 185 -19.97 -10.34 6.95
N CYS A 186 -18.93 -10.27 7.79
CA CYS A 186 -18.03 -9.13 7.85
C CYS A 186 -17.33 -8.89 6.51
N GLU A 187 -16.69 -9.93 5.94
CA GLU A 187 -16.01 -9.85 4.65
C GLU A 187 -16.94 -9.34 3.54
N LYS A 188 -18.17 -9.85 3.48
CA LYS A 188 -19.18 -9.39 2.50
C LYS A 188 -19.49 -7.90 2.64
N GLU A 189 -19.69 -7.41 3.86
CA GLU A 189 -19.95 -5.99 4.09
C GLU A 189 -18.75 -5.11 3.75
N LEU A 190 -17.53 -5.52 4.13
CA LEU A 190 -16.32 -4.79 3.79
C LEU A 190 -16.12 -4.69 2.27
N LEU A 191 -16.30 -5.81 1.55
CA LEU A 191 -16.16 -5.85 0.10
C LEU A 191 -17.16 -4.94 -0.60
N LYS A 192 -18.44 -5.01 -0.19
CA LYS A 192 -19.48 -4.09 -0.70
C LYS A 192 -19.14 -2.64 -0.44
N LYS A 193 -18.66 -2.29 0.77
CA LYS A 193 -18.30 -0.91 1.12
C LYS A 193 -17.22 -0.36 0.19
N HIS A 194 -16.17 -1.13 -0.07
CA HIS A 194 -15.06 -0.70 -0.96
C HIS A 194 -15.52 -0.55 -2.40
N LEU A 195 -16.20 -1.55 -2.95
CA LEU A 195 -16.66 -1.52 -4.34
C LEU A 195 -17.72 -0.44 -4.57
N ASN A 196 -18.60 -0.19 -3.60
CA ASN A 196 -19.60 0.89 -3.70
C ASN A 196 -18.93 2.26 -3.74
N PHE A 197 -17.86 2.48 -2.96
CA PHE A 197 -17.09 3.73 -3.04
C PHE A 197 -16.54 3.96 -4.44
N TYR A 198 -15.88 2.97 -5.04
CA TYR A 198 -15.35 3.15 -6.40
C TYR A 198 -16.45 3.33 -7.44
N LYS A 199 -17.58 2.64 -7.30
CA LYS A 199 -18.73 2.83 -8.19
C LYS A 199 -19.24 4.27 -8.14
N GLU A 200 -19.54 4.78 -6.94
CA GLU A 200 -20.05 6.15 -6.75
C GLU A 200 -19.02 7.19 -7.19
N LEU A 201 -17.75 7.00 -6.80
CA LEU A 201 -16.66 7.88 -7.19
C LEU A 201 -16.56 8.02 -8.72
N LEU A 202 -16.52 6.89 -9.44
CA LEU A 202 -16.35 6.91 -10.89
C LEU A 202 -17.57 7.51 -11.60
N GLN A 203 -18.77 7.22 -11.10
CA GLN A 203 -20.01 7.77 -11.66
C GLN A 203 -20.12 9.27 -11.45
N GLU A 204 -19.92 9.75 -10.22
CA GLU A 204 -20.16 11.16 -9.87
C GLU A 204 -19.05 12.09 -10.35
N HIS A 205 -17.80 11.62 -10.34
CA HIS A 205 -16.65 12.49 -10.53
C HIS A 205 -15.88 12.28 -11.83
N PHE A 206 -16.04 11.12 -12.48
CA PHE A 206 -15.30 10.79 -13.69
C PHE A 206 -16.21 10.48 -14.88
N ASN A 207 -17.54 10.52 -14.69
CA ASN A 207 -18.54 10.11 -15.70
C ASN A 207 -18.18 8.75 -16.34
N ALA A 208 -17.71 7.81 -15.50
CA ALA A 208 -17.18 6.53 -15.92
C ALA A 208 -17.88 5.38 -15.17
N LYS A 209 -17.87 4.20 -15.79
CA LYS A 209 -18.39 2.97 -15.19
C LYS A 209 -17.27 2.22 -14.47
N LEU A 210 -17.64 1.59 -13.37
CA LEU A 210 -16.78 0.62 -12.69
C LEU A 210 -16.83 -0.71 -13.45
N SER A 211 -15.68 -1.34 -13.61
CA SER A 211 -15.54 -2.74 -13.99
C SER A 211 -14.58 -3.47 -13.06
N ILE A 212 -14.85 -4.74 -12.81
CA ILE A 212 -14.16 -5.53 -11.78
C ILE A 212 -13.58 -6.80 -12.38
N VAL A 213 -12.34 -7.12 -12.01
CA VAL A 213 -11.76 -8.44 -12.23
C VAL A 213 -11.52 -9.10 -10.88
N LEU A 214 -12.15 -10.26 -10.63
CA LEU A 214 -11.93 -11.04 -9.41
C LEU A 214 -10.87 -12.10 -9.63
N ARG A 215 -9.97 -12.24 -8.65
CA ARG A 215 -8.88 -13.21 -8.66
C ARG A 215 -8.89 -14.04 -7.38
N LYS A 216 -8.91 -15.37 -7.54
CA LYS A 216 -8.90 -16.30 -6.41
C LYS A 216 -7.52 -16.33 -5.75
N ARG A 217 -7.49 -16.40 -4.42
CA ARG A 217 -6.27 -16.46 -3.60
C ARG A 217 -6.39 -17.53 -2.53
N GLY A 218 -5.24 -18.02 -2.05
CA GLY A 218 -5.17 -18.91 -0.88
C GLY A 218 -5.46 -18.17 0.44
N GLY A 219 -5.33 -18.85 1.58
CA GLY A 219 -5.42 -18.23 2.91
C GLY A 219 -6.67 -18.56 3.72
N TYR A 220 -7.74 -19.01 3.06
CA TYR A 220 -8.95 -19.54 3.71
C TYR A 220 -8.98 -21.07 3.62
N THR A 221 -9.46 -21.74 4.67
CA THR A 221 -9.60 -23.21 4.70
C THR A 221 -10.55 -23.73 3.62
N ASP A 222 -11.69 -23.05 3.43
CA ASP A 222 -12.65 -23.28 2.35
C ASP A 222 -12.46 -22.19 1.29
N GLY A 223 -11.38 -22.31 0.50
CA GLY A 223 -11.01 -21.30 -0.50
C GLY A 223 -12.03 -21.15 -1.63
N ASP A 224 -12.55 -22.27 -2.15
CA ASP A 224 -13.59 -22.28 -3.19
C ASP A 224 -14.91 -21.70 -2.67
N GLY A 225 -15.42 -22.22 -1.55
CA GLY A 225 -16.68 -21.72 -1.00
C GLY A 225 -16.60 -20.27 -0.53
N PHE A 226 -15.43 -19.79 -0.09
CA PHE A 226 -15.20 -18.38 0.19
C PHE A 226 -15.30 -17.54 -1.10
N PHE A 227 -14.56 -17.93 -2.15
CA PHE A 227 -14.54 -17.22 -3.42
C PHE A 227 -15.93 -17.15 -4.07
N ASP A 228 -16.69 -18.25 -4.07
CA ASP A 228 -18.05 -18.31 -4.62
C ASP A 228 -19.01 -17.38 -3.87
N LYS A 229 -18.92 -17.35 -2.54
CA LYS A 229 -19.74 -16.45 -1.69
C LYS A 229 -19.40 -14.99 -1.95
N MET A 230 -18.12 -14.63 -2.10
CA MET A 230 -17.73 -13.26 -2.43
C MET A 230 -18.18 -12.87 -3.84
N THR A 231 -18.04 -13.77 -4.81
CA THR A 231 -18.51 -13.57 -6.19
C THR A 231 -20.02 -13.31 -6.22
N THR A 232 -20.79 -14.12 -5.50
CA THR A 232 -22.25 -13.97 -5.36
C THR A 232 -22.60 -12.59 -4.79
N VAL A 233 -21.86 -12.12 -3.79
CA VAL A 233 -22.07 -10.78 -3.20
C VAL A 233 -21.80 -9.68 -4.21
N VAL A 234 -20.71 -9.79 -5.00
CA VAL A 234 -20.40 -8.80 -6.05
C VAL A 234 -21.50 -8.79 -7.12
N GLN A 235 -21.90 -9.96 -7.63
CA GLN A 235 -22.96 -10.07 -8.65
C GLN A 235 -24.31 -9.54 -8.17
N THR A 236 -24.66 -9.78 -6.90
CA THR A 236 -25.94 -9.36 -6.33
C THR A 236 -25.96 -7.85 -6.03
N ALA A 237 -24.88 -7.31 -5.45
CA ALA A 237 -24.81 -5.90 -5.08
C ALA A 237 -24.52 -4.97 -6.28
N PHE A 238 -23.91 -5.51 -7.34
CA PHE A 238 -23.47 -4.75 -8.51
C PHE A 238 -23.88 -5.44 -9.82
N PRO A 239 -25.18 -5.64 -10.09
CA PRO A 239 -25.65 -6.42 -11.24
C PRO A 239 -25.28 -5.79 -12.60
N ASP A 240 -25.15 -4.46 -12.65
CA ASP A 240 -24.82 -3.71 -13.87
C ASP A 240 -23.31 -3.45 -14.04
N THR A 241 -22.48 -3.95 -13.12
CA THR A 241 -21.02 -3.77 -13.17
C THR A 241 -20.40 -4.94 -13.95
N PRO A 242 -19.68 -4.68 -15.06
CA PRO A 242 -18.99 -5.75 -15.76
C PRO A 242 -18.00 -6.46 -14.84
N LEU A 243 -18.16 -7.78 -14.77
CA LEU A 243 -17.41 -8.66 -13.88
C LEU A 243 -16.72 -9.74 -14.72
N SER A 244 -15.39 -9.83 -14.60
CA SER A 244 -14.62 -10.93 -15.18
C SER A 244 -13.75 -11.60 -14.12
N PHE A 245 -13.16 -12.73 -14.48
CA PHE A 245 -12.35 -13.55 -13.60
C PHE A 245 -10.97 -13.74 -14.20
N ASP A 246 -9.97 -13.74 -13.35
CA ASP A 246 -8.60 -14.06 -13.72
C ASP A 246 -8.07 -15.11 -12.73
N TYR A 247 -7.70 -16.25 -13.30
CA TYR A 247 -7.28 -17.45 -12.58
C TYR A 247 -5.75 -17.64 -12.61
N ASP A 248 -5.00 -16.67 -13.16
CA ASP A 248 -3.56 -16.74 -13.18
C ASP A 248 -3.01 -16.71 -11.74
N ASP A 249 -2.10 -17.65 -11.48
CA ASP A 249 -1.38 -17.74 -10.23
C ASP A 249 -0.24 -16.71 -10.23
N VAL A 250 -0.57 -15.50 -9.79
CA VAL A 250 0.39 -14.39 -9.68
C VAL A 250 0.97 -14.37 -8.26
N ASP A 251 2.27 -14.09 -8.16
CA ASP A 251 3.10 -14.12 -6.94
C ASP A 251 2.75 -13.07 -5.87
N ASN A 252 1.51 -12.56 -5.84
CA ASN A 252 1.04 -11.58 -4.86
C ASN A 252 0.39 -12.25 -3.65
N LYS A 253 1.22 -12.95 -2.86
CA LYS A 253 0.79 -13.90 -1.82
C LYS A 253 0.21 -13.28 -0.54
N TYR A 254 0.25 -11.96 -0.36
CA TYR A 254 -0.26 -11.35 0.87
C TYR A 254 -1.79 -11.29 0.91
N TYR A 255 -2.47 -11.33 -0.25
CA TYR A 255 -3.94 -11.36 -0.28
C TYR A 255 -4.51 -12.71 0.17
N GLN A 256 -5.62 -12.66 0.90
CA GLN A 256 -6.31 -13.80 1.47
C GLN A 256 -7.66 -14.04 0.78
N GLY A 257 -7.86 -15.22 0.22
CA GLY A 257 -9.12 -15.70 -0.38
C GLY A 257 -9.47 -15.07 -1.73
N ILE A 258 -9.52 -13.74 -1.80
CA ILE A 258 -9.83 -12.99 -3.01
C ILE A 258 -9.08 -11.66 -3.05
N ASN A 259 -8.64 -11.28 -4.24
CA ASN A 259 -8.32 -9.90 -4.56
C ASN A 259 -9.11 -9.47 -5.80
N PHE A 260 -9.32 -8.17 -5.95
CA PHE A 260 -10.05 -7.58 -7.06
C PHE A 260 -9.23 -6.47 -7.71
N GLN A 261 -9.37 -6.32 -9.02
CA GLN A 261 -8.85 -5.17 -9.77
C GLN A 261 -10.00 -4.24 -10.13
N ILE A 262 -9.71 -2.94 -10.09
CA ILE A 262 -10.65 -1.86 -10.34
C ILE A 262 -10.30 -1.24 -11.69
N TYR A 263 -11.28 -1.29 -12.60
CA TYR A 263 -11.18 -0.64 -13.90
C TYR A 263 -12.17 0.52 -13.98
N MET A 264 -11.69 1.62 -14.55
CA MET A 264 -12.50 2.73 -15.01
C MET A 264 -12.80 2.53 -16.50
N GLU A 265 -14.08 2.52 -16.85
CA GLU A 265 -14.55 2.39 -18.24
C GLU A 265 -15.27 3.66 -18.67
N THR A 266 -14.73 4.31 -19.71
CA THR A 266 -15.37 5.41 -20.44
C THR A 266 -15.88 4.89 -21.80
N GLU A 267 -16.51 5.73 -22.62
CA GLU A 267 -16.91 5.33 -23.98
C GLU A 267 -15.73 4.95 -24.88
N HIS A 268 -14.52 5.42 -24.56
CA HIS A 268 -13.34 5.30 -25.42
C HIS A 268 -12.30 4.32 -24.88
N GLU A 269 -12.26 4.12 -23.56
CA GLU A 269 -11.14 3.40 -22.93
C GLU A 269 -11.58 2.61 -21.69
N LYS A 270 -10.92 1.46 -21.48
CA LYS A 270 -10.99 0.67 -20.26
C LYS A 270 -9.61 0.60 -19.64
N MET A 271 -9.51 0.95 -18.37
CA MET A 271 -8.22 1.13 -17.72
C MET A 271 -8.19 0.70 -16.28
N MET A 272 -7.14 -0.05 -15.93
CA MET A 272 -6.90 -0.47 -14.54
C MET A 272 -6.35 0.73 -13.75
N ILE A 273 -7.13 1.18 -12.76
CA ILE A 273 -6.78 2.32 -11.92
C ILE A 273 -6.30 1.90 -10.52
N GLY A 274 -6.57 0.66 -10.12
CA GLY A 274 -6.20 0.16 -8.81
C GLY A 274 -6.62 -1.28 -8.54
N ASP A 275 -6.40 -1.72 -7.30
CA ASP A 275 -6.76 -3.05 -6.82
C ASP A 275 -7.07 -3.04 -5.32
N GLY A 276 -7.53 -4.18 -4.82
CA GLY A 276 -7.80 -4.41 -3.42
C GLY A 276 -7.98 -5.88 -3.11
N GLY A 277 -8.15 -6.21 -1.84
CA GLY A 277 -8.33 -7.58 -1.39
C GLY A 277 -8.19 -7.72 0.12
N PHE A 278 -8.54 -8.90 0.63
CA PHE A 278 -8.42 -9.16 2.06
C PHE A 278 -6.97 -9.44 2.43
N VAL A 279 -6.59 -9.03 3.62
CA VAL A 279 -5.27 -9.26 4.20
C VAL A 279 -5.43 -9.67 5.67
N ASP A 280 -4.42 -10.30 6.23
CA ASP A 280 -4.41 -10.74 7.63
C ASP A 280 -3.56 -9.85 8.54
N TRP A 281 -3.12 -8.69 8.07
CA TRP A 281 -2.16 -7.81 8.76
C TRP A 281 -2.60 -7.45 10.19
N ILE A 282 -3.86 -7.06 10.37
CA ILE A 282 -4.41 -6.75 11.70
C ILE A 282 -4.50 -8.01 12.57
N CYS A 283 -4.81 -9.17 11.99
CA CYS A 283 -4.79 -10.46 12.70
C CYS A 283 -3.38 -10.75 13.24
N GLN A 284 -2.35 -10.57 12.41
CA GLN A 284 -0.95 -10.80 12.78
C GLN A 284 -0.50 -9.85 13.89
N MET A 285 -0.80 -8.54 13.77
CA MET A 285 -0.39 -7.54 14.76
C MET A 285 -1.10 -7.70 16.12
N LEU A 286 -2.37 -8.13 16.13
CA LEU A 286 -3.16 -8.29 17.34
C LEU A 286 -3.17 -9.71 17.91
N GLY A 287 -2.64 -10.69 17.17
CA GLY A 287 -2.67 -12.11 17.56
C GLY A 287 -4.09 -12.70 17.60
N SER A 288 -5.04 -12.14 16.83
CA SER A 288 -6.46 -12.51 16.87
C SER A 288 -6.94 -12.97 15.50
N LYS A 289 -7.34 -14.24 15.39
CA LYS A 289 -7.94 -14.81 14.16
C LYS A 289 -9.36 -14.30 13.88
N LYS A 290 -9.93 -13.50 14.79
CA LYS A 290 -11.26 -12.89 14.63
C LYS A 290 -11.21 -11.57 13.88
N GLU A 291 -10.05 -10.97 13.70
CA GLU A 291 -9.94 -9.72 12.93
C GLU A 291 -10.13 -9.99 11.43
N ARG A 292 -10.66 -9.01 10.72
CA ARG A 292 -10.78 -8.99 9.26
C ARG A 292 -10.27 -7.66 8.78
N CYS A 293 -9.47 -7.67 7.72
CA CYS A 293 -8.92 -6.47 7.12
C CYS A 293 -9.13 -6.54 5.60
N LEU A 294 -9.73 -5.50 5.04
CA LEU A 294 -9.83 -5.30 3.59
C LEU A 294 -9.11 -4.01 3.23
N ILE A 295 -8.25 -4.07 2.22
CA ILE A 295 -7.57 -2.91 1.66
C ILE A 295 -7.96 -2.72 0.20
N SER A 296 -7.92 -1.48 -0.27
CA SER A 296 -7.91 -1.15 -1.69
C SER A 296 -7.21 0.18 -1.92
N GLY A 297 -6.78 0.44 -3.15
CA GLY A 297 -6.24 1.73 -3.51
C GLY A 297 -6.14 1.94 -5.01
N ILE A 298 -6.03 3.21 -5.40
CA ILE A 298 -5.91 3.68 -6.78
C ILE A 298 -4.73 4.64 -6.93
N GLY A 299 -4.11 4.63 -8.10
CA GLY A 299 -2.96 5.49 -8.42
C GLY A 299 -3.40 6.89 -8.87
N LEU A 300 -3.01 7.93 -8.15
CA LEU A 300 -3.41 9.31 -8.45
C LEU A 300 -2.72 9.85 -9.70
N ASP A 301 -1.42 9.62 -9.85
CA ASP A 301 -0.65 10.06 -11.02
C ASP A 301 -1.21 9.39 -12.28
N ARG A 302 -1.65 8.13 -12.19
CA ARG A 302 -2.34 7.46 -13.31
C ARG A 302 -3.64 8.19 -13.64
N LEU A 303 -4.54 8.36 -12.67
CA LEU A 303 -5.82 9.04 -12.90
C LEU A 303 -5.66 10.42 -13.58
N LEU A 304 -4.67 11.20 -13.15
CA LEU A 304 -4.42 12.54 -13.72
C LEU A 304 -3.91 12.48 -15.16
N LEU A 305 -3.00 11.55 -15.47
CA LEU A 305 -2.44 11.38 -16.82
C LEU A 305 -3.49 10.94 -17.86
N PHE A 306 -4.64 10.45 -17.40
CA PHE A 306 -5.73 9.97 -18.26
C PHE A 306 -6.95 10.90 -18.29
N SER A 307 -7.02 11.88 -17.38
CA SER A 307 -8.03 12.93 -17.40
C SER A 307 -7.67 14.12 -18.32
N GLU A 308 -6.50 14.07 -18.98
CA GLU A 308 -6.03 15.03 -19.99
C GLU A 308 -6.30 14.53 -21.41
#